data_AF-A0A0Q5TE30-F1
#
_entry.id   AF-A0A0Q5TE30-F1
#
_cell.length_a   1.000
_cell.length_b   1.000
_cell.length_c   1.000
_cell.angle_alpha   90.00
_cell.angle_beta   90.00
_cell.angle_gamma   90.00
#
_symmetry.space_group_name_H-M   'P 1'
#
loop_
_entity.id
_entity.type
_entity.pdbx_description
1 polymer ?
#
loop_
_entity_poly.entity_id
_entity_poly.type
_entity_poly.pdbx_seq_one_letter_code
_entity_poly.pdbx_strand_id
1 'polypeptide(L)'
;MMNNYYTSLLAVALLVGLSGGCTQTTKKEADRSEWNFDKSEITGSRPTGADKLNVDVYLDVTGSMEGFSVPGQSDFGRFVDDIESTCQNTWKKTDIKYFKYGSRVDSISRSEFISAKNDKTIFTDQTLNNKTDFANTIKNTDPKRVSVLITDLFYNNNDINSVVGTIKEQCIQKGIEIGVVGVVSNFNGSVGDLGQGISRLNVNAPRPLFALIFGDKTNINLLFKSLQNKPYVSGNRFLILTHHPAERFDVALEKDRKSKSINRSSLPNKQLEQYGTVFAFTMREREKEALLHLDATVQTDQFMPGFAEKNIKAQVFKRKVSASDSVAADTEIKLENLKISGGKISSDIRLTNLDPAGEYSYAVYLTLDNTVPLVIPKWIQDISTDSIDGVQAGKTLNLVKLVTDIATSHTTAKQPKIAKFYIYLEKK
;
A
#
# COMPACT_ATOMS: atom_id res chain seq x y z
N MET A 1 44.15 -27.99 -25.61
CA MET A 1 44.19 -29.19 -26.47
C MET A 1 44.84 -30.32 -25.70
N MET A 2 44.03 -31.21 -25.10
CA MET A 2 44.40 -32.59 -24.75
C MET A 2 43.16 -33.32 -24.21
N ASN A 3 42.83 -34.40 -24.91
CA ASN A 3 42.18 -35.66 -24.52
C ASN A 3 40.74 -35.71 -23.94
N ASN A 4 39.83 -36.09 -24.85
CA ASN A 4 38.80 -37.15 -24.77
C ASN A 4 38.89 -38.12 -23.58
N TYR A 5 37.74 -38.57 -23.04
CA TYR A 5 37.33 -40.00 -22.95
C TYR A 5 35.82 -40.15 -22.60
N TYR A 6 35.07 -40.74 -23.54
CA TYR A 6 34.01 -41.77 -23.45
C TYR A 6 32.76 -41.67 -22.52
N THR A 7 31.61 -41.52 -23.18
CA THR A 7 30.41 -42.41 -23.19
C THR A 7 30.29 -43.54 -22.14
N SER A 8 29.16 -43.60 -21.41
CA SER A 8 28.07 -44.60 -21.58
C SER A 8 27.08 -44.68 -20.39
N LEU A 9 25.80 -44.81 -20.77
CA LEU A 9 24.60 -45.31 -20.07
C LEU A 9 24.78 -46.12 -18.77
N LEU A 10 23.87 -45.92 -17.80
CA LEU A 10 23.02 -47.02 -17.30
C LEU A 10 21.72 -46.49 -16.66
N ALA A 11 20.60 -47.04 -17.12
CA ALA A 11 19.28 -46.92 -16.53
C ALA A 11 19.09 -48.01 -15.45
N VAL A 12 18.38 -47.68 -14.38
CA VAL A 12 17.75 -48.68 -13.49
C VAL A 12 16.32 -48.23 -13.21
N ALA A 13 15.38 -49.05 -13.66
CA ALA A 13 13.97 -49.01 -13.31
C ALA A 13 13.67 -50.14 -12.32
N LEU A 14 12.78 -49.90 -11.35
CA LEU A 14 12.04 -50.92 -10.59
C LEU A 14 10.82 -50.22 -9.94
N LEU A 15 9.63 -50.26 -10.55
CA LEU A 15 8.55 -51.27 -10.53
C LEU A 15 7.71 -51.35 -9.23
N VAL A 16 6.51 -50.77 -9.34
CA VAL A 16 5.17 -51.25 -8.94
C VAL A 16 4.86 -51.52 -7.47
N GLY A 17 3.88 -50.76 -6.97
CA GLY A 17 2.91 -51.19 -5.97
C GLY A 17 1.51 -50.73 -6.39
N LEU A 18 0.77 -51.60 -7.10
CA LEU A 18 -0.67 -51.47 -7.33
C LEU A 18 -1.40 -52.10 -6.14
N SER A 19 -2.19 -51.32 -5.42
CA SER A 19 -3.27 -51.83 -4.58
C SER A 19 -4.54 -51.06 -4.89
N GLY A 20 -5.52 -51.79 -5.43
CA GLY A 20 -6.83 -51.27 -5.82
C GLY A 20 -7.62 -50.75 -4.63
N GLY A 21 -8.19 -49.56 -4.81
CA GLY A 21 -9.29 -49.02 -4.02
C GLY A 21 -10.32 -48.48 -4.99
N CYS A 22 -11.39 -49.23 -5.21
CA CYS A 22 -12.57 -48.80 -5.94
C CYS A 22 -13.33 -47.80 -5.04
N THR A 23 -12.86 -46.56 -4.96
CA THR A 23 -13.63 -45.47 -4.37
C THR A 23 -14.57 -44.93 -5.42
N GLN A 24 -15.87 -45.09 -5.15
CA GLN A 24 -16.94 -44.37 -5.82
C GLN A 24 -16.52 -42.93 -6.04
N THR A 25 -16.37 -42.54 -7.31
CA THR A 25 -16.30 -41.16 -7.72
C THR A 25 -17.65 -40.54 -7.38
N THR A 26 -17.79 -40.06 -6.14
CA THR A 26 -18.67 -38.93 -5.87
C THR A 26 -18.30 -37.90 -6.91
N LYS A 27 -19.23 -37.60 -7.82
CA LYS A 27 -19.17 -36.40 -8.64
C LYS A 27 -18.83 -35.27 -7.66
N LYS A 28 -17.56 -34.87 -7.61
CA LYS A 28 -17.21 -33.53 -7.18
C LYS A 28 -18.00 -32.68 -8.15
N GLU A 29 -19.12 -32.13 -7.69
CA GLU A 29 -19.73 -30.98 -8.33
C GLU A 29 -18.55 -30.08 -8.67
N ALA A 30 -18.29 -29.94 -9.97
CA ALA A 30 -17.32 -28.98 -10.44
C ALA A 30 -17.77 -27.67 -9.82
N ASP A 31 -16.96 -27.22 -8.86
CA ASP A 31 -17.14 -26.05 -8.03
C ASP A 31 -17.68 -24.95 -8.95
N ARG A 32 -19.00 -24.71 -8.88
CA ARG A 32 -19.62 -23.60 -9.61
C ARG A 32 -18.99 -22.40 -8.93
N SER A 33 -17.96 -21.83 -9.54
CA SER A 33 -17.15 -20.76 -8.98
C SER A 33 -18.02 -19.52 -8.83
N GLU A 34 -18.86 -19.48 -7.81
CA GLU A 34 -19.67 -18.33 -7.48
C GLU A 34 -18.74 -17.15 -7.19
N TRP A 35 -19.21 -15.94 -7.47
CA TRP A 35 -18.44 -14.76 -7.13
C TRP A 35 -18.10 -14.79 -5.64
N ASN A 36 -16.90 -14.37 -5.28
CA ASN A 36 -16.58 -14.17 -3.88
C ASN A 36 -17.28 -12.91 -3.35
N PHE A 37 -18.47 -13.06 -2.79
CA PHE A 37 -19.27 -11.94 -2.26
C PHE A 37 -18.72 -11.35 -0.96
N ASP A 38 -17.71 -11.97 -0.34
CA ASP A 38 -17.15 -11.53 0.94
C ASP A 38 -16.40 -10.20 0.81
N LYS A 39 -16.57 -9.30 1.78
CA LYS A 39 -15.99 -7.94 1.73
C LYS A 39 -14.48 -7.90 2.02
N SER A 40 -13.87 -8.96 2.56
CA SER A 40 -12.47 -8.99 3.03
C SER A 40 -11.43 -8.74 1.95
N GLU A 41 -11.75 -9.04 0.69
CA GLU A 41 -10.88 -8.68 -0.43
C GLU A 41 -10.66 -7.17 -0.54
N ILE A 42 -11.68 -6.38 -0.18
CA ILE A 42 -11.64 -4.91 -0.22
C ILE A 42 -11.12 -4.38 1.11
N THR A 43 -11.67 -4.87 2.22
CA THR A 43 -11.39 -4.32 3.55
C THR A 43 -10.12 -4.88 4.21
N GLY A 44 -9.53 -5.90 3.62
CA GLY A 44 -8.48 -6.69 4.23
C GLY A 44 -9.02 -7.63 5.30
N SER A 45 -8.10 -8.44 5.86
CA SER A 45 -8.39 -9.25 7.04
C SER A 45 -8.56 -8.36 8.26
N ARG A 46 -9.46 -8.76 9.17
CA ARG A 46 -9.61 -8.04 10.45
C ARG A 46 -8.28 -8.05 11.21
N PRO A 47 -7.89 -6.92 11.83
CA PRO A 47 -6.66 -6.82 12.58
C PRO A 47 -6.66 -7.82 13.73
N THR A 48 -5.93 -8.92 13.58
CA THR A 48 -5.46 -9.70 14.73
C THR A 48 -4.03 -9.22 14.97
N GLY A 49 -3.90 -8.15 15.75
CA GLY A 49 -2.58 -7.64 16.13
C GLY A 49 -1.73 -8.81 16.65
N ALA A 50 -0.49 -8.92 16.19
CA ALA A 50 0.35 -10.04 16.57
C ALA A 50 0.68 -9.95 18.07
N ASP A 51 0.42 -11.02 18.83
CA ASP A 51 0.79 -11.10 20.24
C ASP A 51 2.32 -11.07 20.43
N LYS A 52 3.07 -11.50 19.42
CA LYS A 52 4.52 -11.38 19.32
C LYS A 52 4.90 -10.73 17.99
N LEU A 53 5.72 -9.69 18.04
CA LEU A 53 6.23 -9.03 16.84
C LEU A 53 7.76 -8.87 16.90
N ASN A 54 8.42 -9.10 15.77
CA ASN A 54 9.82 -8.72 15.59
C ASN A 54 9.87 -7.32 14.99
N VAL A 55 10.71 -6.45 15.55
CA VAL A 55 10.88 -5.07 15.08
C VAL A 55 12.35 -4.82 14.77
N ASP A 56 12.64 -4.42 13.54
CA ASP A 56 13.99 -4.05 13.11
C ASP A 56 14.03 -2.51 12.98
N VAL A 57 14.84 -1.84 13.81
CA VAL A 57 14.99 -0.37 13.81
C VAL A 57 16.32 -0.01 13.16
N TYR A 58 16.24 0.78 12.10
CA TYR A 58 17.36 1.19 11.26
C TYR A 58 17.57 2.69 11.40
N LEU A 59 18.79 3.09 11.81
CA LEU A 59 19.21 4.48 11.84
C LEU A 59 20.05 4.81 10.60
N ASP A 60 19.63 5.80 9.83
CA ASP A 60 20.44 6.37 8.76
C ASP A 60 21.64 7.11 9.36
N VAL A 61 22.84 6.67 9.03
CA VAL A 61 24.11 7.26 9.52
C VAL A 61 24.85 8.04 8.44
N THR A 62 24.16 8.48 7.40
CA THR A 62 24.72 9.43 6.42
C THR A 62 25.07 10.77 7.06
N GLY A 63 26.00 11.50 6.44
CA GLY A 63 26.50 12.75 7.01
C GLY A 63 25.42 13.82 7.24
N SER A 64 24.32 13.81 6.48
CA SER A 64 23.22 14.75 6.68
C SER A 64 22.44 14.49 7.97
N MET A 65 22.46 13.27 8.49
CA MET A 65 21.78 12.91 9.74
C MET A 65 22.51 13.40 10.99
N GLU A 66 23.82 13.66 10.90
CA GLU A 66 24.64 14.14 12.02
C GLU A 66 24.07 15.44 12.63
N GLY A 67 23.45 16.29 11.80
CA GLY A 67 22.88 17.55 12.25
C GLY A 67 21.73 17.41 13.24
N PHE A 68 21.06 16.25 13.31
CA PHE A 68 19.98 16.00 14.29
C PHE A 68 20.51 15.61 15.68
N SER A 69 21.76 15.15 15.78
CA SER A 69 22.44 14.83 17.05
C SER A 69 22.87 16.10 17.78
N VAL A 70 21.88 16.86 18.24
CA VAL A 70 22.06 18.10 19.01
C VAL A 70 21.98 17.78 20.50
N PRO A 71 22.99 18.13 21.32
CA PRO A 71 22.96 17.90 22.76
C PRO A 71 21.72 18.52 23.43
N GLY A 72 21.10 17.75 24.33
CA GLY A 72 19.90 18.18 25.08
C GLY A 72 18.64 17.44 24.66
N GLN A 73 17.46 17.97 25.03
CA GLN A 73 16.18 17.37 24.61
C GLN A 73 15.75 17.92 23.24
N SER A 74 16.28 17.33 22.16
CA SER A 74 15.75 17.51 20.81
C SER A 74 14.60 16.53 20.55
N ASP A 75 13.73 16.84 19.59
CA ASP A 75 12.64 15.94 19.20
C ASP A 75 13.16 14.67 18.50
N PHE A 76 14.33 14.71 17.84
CA PHE A 76 15.05 13.51 17.41
C PHE A 76 15.48 12.65 18.60
N GLY A 77 16.08 13.25 19.62
CA GLY A 77 16.48 12.52 20.83
C GLY A 77 15.30 11.90 21.56
N ARG A 78 14.18 12.62 21.65
CA ARG A 78 12.92 12.08 22.18
C ARG A 78 12.40 10.93 21.33
N PHE A 79 12.42 11.04 20.00
CA PHE A 79 12.01 9.96 19.10
C PHE A 79 12.87 8.70 19.28
N VAL A 80 14.20 8.86 19.36
CA VAL A 80 15.15 7.76 19.61
C VAL A 80 14.90 7.10 20.97
N ASP A 81 14.64 7.88 22.02
CA ASP A 81 14.36 7.35 23.36
C ASP A 81 13.02 6.60 23.42
N ASP A 82 12.01 7.10 22.71
CA ASP A 82 10.65 6.59 22.81
C ASP A 82 10.32 5.49 21.81
N ILE A 83 11.10 5.24 20.76
CA ILE A 83 10.75 4.23 19.74
C ILE A 83 10.62 2.84 20.37
N GLU A 84 11.53 2.49 21.29
CA GLU A 84 11.50 1.22 22.01
C GLU A 84 10.27 1.10 22.91
N SER A 85 10.03 2.12 23.75
CA SER A 85 8.89 2.12 24.67
C SER A 85 7.56 2.11 23.92
N THR A 86 7.49 2.80 22.78
CA THR A 86 6.35 2.80 21.86
C THR A 86 6.11 1.40 21.32
N CYS A 87 7.15 0.69 20.85
CA CYS A 87 7.02 -0.68 20.38
C CYS A 87 6.60 -1.65 21.50
N GLN A 88 7.17 -1.53 22.69
CA GLN A 88 6.84 -2.38 23.85
C GLN A 88 5.40 -2.15 24.38
N ASN A 89 4.88 -0.93 24.25
CA ASN A 89 3.50 -0.61 24.63
C ASN A 89 2.48 -1.00 23.54
N THR A 90 2.93 -1.14 22.29
CA THR A 90 2.07 -1.47 21.15
C THR A 90 1.78 -2.97 21.07
N TRP A 91 2.78 -3.82 21.34
CA TRP A 91 2.67 -5.28 21.24
C TRP A 91 3.05 -5.97 22.55
N LYS A 92 2.32 -7.04 22.92
CA LYS A 92 2.53 -7.75 24.20
C LYS A 92 3.93 -8.35 24.35
N LYS A 93 4.52 -8.82 23.25
CA LYS A 93 5.88 -9.37 23.19
C LYS A 93 6.60 -8.79 21.98
N THR A 94 7.69 -8.09 22.20
CA THR A 94 8.44 -7.45 21.12
C THR A 94 9.91 -7.85 21.20
N ASP A 95 10.47 -8.34 20.11
CA ASP A 95 11.92 -8.53 19.94
C ASP A 95 12.43 -7.39 19.05
N ILE A 96 13.20 -6.47 19.62
CA ILE A 96 13.68 -5.27 18.92
C ILE A 96 15.17 -5.43 18.62
N LYS A 97 15.53 -5.27 17.35
CA LYS A 97 16.92 -5.27 16.87
C LYS A 97 17.26 -3.91 16.29
N TYR A 98 18.49 -3.47 16.54
CA TYR A 98 18.98 -2.18 16.08
C TYR A 98 20.05 -2.35 15.01
N PHE A 99 19.97 -1.49 14.01
CA PHE A 99 20.88 -1.44 12.88
C PHE A 99 21.23 0.01 12.58
N LYS A 100 22.43 0.24 12.05
CA LYS A 100 22.77 1.47 11.33
C LYS A 100 22.90 1.16 9.86
N TYR A 101 22.55 2.12 9.02
CA TYR A 101 22.68 1.96 7.58
C TYR A 101 23.18 3.22 6.89
N GLY A 102 23.87 2.97 5.78
CA GLY A 102 24.44 3.95 4.87
C GLY A 102 24.79 3.15 3.62
N SER A 103 26.07 3.04 3.28
CA SER A 103 26.50 2.24 2.11
C SER A 103 26.39 0.72 2.31
N ARG A 104 26.21 0.27 3.56
CA ARG A 104 25.83 -1.10 3.95
C ARG A 104 24.97 -1.03 5.21
N VAL A 105 24.59 -2.20 5.75
CA VAL A 105 23.79 -2.34 6.97
C VAL A 105 24.61 -3.11 8.01
N ASP A 106 24.81 -2.50 9.18
CA ASP A 106 25.52 -3.12 10.30
C ASP A 106 24.58 -3.21 11.51
N SER A 107 24.60 -4.35 12.22
CA SER A 107 23.88 -4.48 13.49
C SER A 107 24.62 -3.71 14.58
N ILE A 108 23.87 -3.04 15.45
CA ILE A 108 24.41 -2.24 16.55
C ILE A 108 23.75 -2.61 17.86
N SER A 109 24.43 -2.30 18.96
CA SER A 109 23.86 -2.45 20.29
C SER A 109 22.77 -1.40 20.55
N ARG A 110 21.85 -1.71 21.46
CA ARG A 110 20.87 -0.72 21.97
C ARG A 110 21.57 0.55 22.50
N SER A 111 22.68 0.39 23.21
CA SER A 111 23.46 1.52 23.75
C SER A 111 24.05 2.40 22.65
N GLU A 112 24.53 1.81 21.55
CA GLU A 112 25.03 2.54 20.38
C GLU A 112 23.89 3.24 19.64
N PHE A 113 22.73 2.62 19.51
CA PHE A 113 21.56 3.28 18.93
C PHE A 113 21.13 4.51 19.74
N ILE A 114 21.05 4.39 21.07
CA ILE A 114 20.65 5.49 21.96
C ILE A 114 21.69 6.61 22.00
N SER A 115 22.98 6.30 21.86
CA SER A 115 24.02 7.33 21.88
C SER A 115 23.89 8.31 20.71
N ALA A 116 23.29 7.90 19.58
CA ALA A 116 23.09 8.73 18.40
C ALA A 116 22.38 10.06 18.65
N LYS A 117 21.60 10.20 19.74
CA LYS A 117 20.94 11.46 20.08
C LYS A 117 21.88 12.57 20.56
N ASN A 118 23.04 12.20 21.10
CA ASN A 118 24.00 13.12 21.73
C ASN A 118 25.44 12.93 21.22
N ASP A 119 25.77 11.77 20.64
CA ASP A 119 27.10 11.41 20.17
C ASP A 119 27.12 11.30 18.65
N LYS A 120 27.83 12.25 18.04
CA LYS A 120 27.99 12.37 16.59
C LYS A 120 28.89 11.28 16.01
N THR A 121 29.65 10.55 16.83
CA THR A 121 30.63 9.55 16.38
C THR A 121 29.99 8.51 15.47
N ILE A 122 28.75 8.13 15.73
CA ILE A 122 28.01 7.14 14.92
C ILE A 122 27.82 7.56 13.45
N PHE A 123 27.83 8.87 13.15
CA PHE A 123 27.68 9.43 11.79
C PHE A 123 29.02 9.68 11.07
N THR A 124 30.15 9.46 11.76
CA THR A 124 31.50 9.75 11.22
C THR A 124 32.13 8.59 10.47
N ASP A 125 31.49 7.41 10.43
CA ASP A 125 31.98 6.23 9.71
C ASP A 125 32.01 6.49 8.20
N GLN A 126 33.20 6.81 7.69
CA GLN A 126 33.45 7.10 6.27
C GLN A 126 33.14 5.91 5.34
N THR A 127 33.04 4.69 5.88
CA THR A 127 32.67 3.51 5.08
C THR A 127 31.16 3.37 4.90
N LEU A 128 30.37 4.14 5.67
CA LEU A 128 28.91 4.12 5.64
C LEU A 128 28.30 5.44 5.15
N ASN A 129 28.89 6.58 5.50
CA ASN A 129 28.19 7.87 5.47
C ASN A 129 28.14 8.58 4.10
N ASN A 130 28.75 8.01 3.05
CA ASN A 130 28.90 8.65 1.73
C ASN A 130 27.76 8.35 0.74
N LYS A 131 26.95 7.32 0.99
CA LYS A 131 25.82 6.93 0.13
C LYS A 131 24.84 6.06 0.92
N THR A 132 23.55 6.16 0.62
CA THR A 132 22.53 5.24 1.13
C THR A 132 22.33 4.04 0.19
N ASP A 133 22.48 2.82 0.71
CA ASP A 133 22.09 1.56 0.09
C ASP A 133 20.74 1.12 0.65
N PHE A 134 19.70 1.77 0.16
CA PHE A 134 18.33 1.50 0.60
C PHE A 134 17.91 0.04 0.35
N ALA A 135 18.42 -0.57 -0.72
CA ALA A 135 18.11 -1.94 -1.10
C ALA A 135 18.55 -2.96 -0.06
N ASN A 136 19.78 -2.83 0.44
CA ASN A 136 20.25 -3.72 1.49
C ASN A 136 19.54 -3.50 2.84
N THR A 137 19.05 -2.27 3.13
CA THR A 137 18.33 -1.96 4.37
C THR A 137 17.01 -2.70 4.48
N ILE A 138 16.20 -2.71 3.41
CA ILE A 138 14.85 -3.29 3.47
C ILE A 138 14.74 -4.73 2.98
N LYS A 139 15.84 -5.36 2.52
CA LYS A 139 15.82 -6.70 1.89
C LYS A 139 15.19 -7.81 2.74
N ASN A 140 15.32 -7.71 4.06
CA ASN A 140 14.84 -8.73 5.01
C ASN A 140 13.45 -8.41 5.58
N THR A 141 12.81 -7.33 5.12
CA THR A 141 11.46 -6.96 5.54
C THR A 141 10.46 -7.99 5.01
N ASP A 142 9.51 -8.37 5.86
CA ASP A 142 8.41 -9.27 5.51
C ASP A 142 7.11 -8.85 6.23
N PRO A 143 5.93 -9.33 5.81
CA PRO A 143 4.65 -8.93 6.43
C PRO A 143 4.46 -9.33 7.90
N LYS A 144 5.33 -10.16 8.48
CA LYS A 144 5.24 -10.64 9.88
C LYS A 144 6.17 -9.88 10.83
N ARG A 145 6.89 -8.87 10.34
CA ARG A 145 7.73 -7.97 11.13
C ARG A 145 7.42 -6.52 10.80
N VAL A 146 7.92 -5.62 11.63
CA VAL A 146 7.91 -4.18 11.33
C VAL A 146 9.35 -3.68 11.22
N SER A 147 9.70 -3.12 10.07
CA SER A 147 10.97 -2.42 9.87
C SER A 147 10.74 -0.92 9.98
N VAL A 148 11.48 -0.22 10.84
CA VAL A 148 11.40 1.23 11.03
C VAL A 148 12.73 1.86 10.62
N LEU A 149 12.74 2.68 9.57
CA LEU A 149 13.91 3.39 9.07
C LEU A 149 13.82 4.87 9.44
N ILE A 150 14.77 5.37 10.22
CA ILE A 150 14.87 6.76 10.69
C ILE A 150 15.84 7.52 9.79
N THR A 151 15.36 8.52 9.05
CA THR A 151 16.12 9.21 7.99
C THR A 151 15.56 10.60 7.70
N ASP A 152 16.32 11.45 7.01
CA ASP A 152 15.91 12.78 6.56
C ASP A 152 15.33 12.79 5.13
N LEU A 153 15.35 11.65 4.43
CA LEU A 153 14.88 11.45 3.05
C LEU A 153 15.46 12.43 2.03
N PHE A 154 16.70 12.89 2.26
CA PHE A 154 17.32 13.88 1.39
C PHE A 154 17.89 13.24 0.11
N TYR A 155 17.06 13.11 -0.94
CA TYR A 155 17.43 12.46 -2.20
C TYR A 155 17.39 13.40 -3.42
N ASN A 156 18.34 13.22 -4.35
CA ASN A 156 18.25 13.82 -5.68
C ASN A 156 17.33 12.98 -6.60
N ASN A 157 17.05 13.46 -7.82
CA ASN A 157 16.14 12.78 -8.74
C ASN A 157 16.60 11.37 -9.16
N ASN A 158 17.90 11.13 -9.32
CA ASN A 158 18.41 9.82 -9.70
C ASN A 158 18.23 8.81 -8.56
N ASP A 159 18.47 9.24 -7.33
CA ASP A 159 18.33 8.42 -6.13
C ASP A 159 16.87 8.03 -5.90
N ILE A 160 15.92 8.94 -6.16
CA ILE A 160 14.47 8.66 -6.01
C ILE A 160 14.04 7.47 -6.87
N ASN A 161 14.44 7.42 -8.14
CA ASN A 161 14.05 6.32 -9.02
C ASN A 161 14.58 4.97 -8.51
N SER A 162 15.81 4.94 -7.98
CA SER A 162 16.41 3.75 -7.39
C SER A 162 15.69 3.31 -6.11
N VAL A 163 15.37 4.26 -5.21
CA VAL A 163 14.62 4.00 -3.97
C VAL A 163 13.21 3.48 -4.29
N VAL A 164 12.49 4.12 -5.21
CA VAL A 164 11.14 3.70 -5.62
C VAL A 164 11.16 2.31 -6.26
N GLY A 165 12.12 2.03 -7.14
CA GLY A 165 12.29 0.70 -7.74
C GLY A 165 12.54 -0.37 -6.69
N THR A 166 13.41 -0.08 -5.72
CA THR A 166 13.71 -0.98 -4.60
C THR A 166 12.48 -1.23 -3.73
N ILE A 167 11.74 -0.19 -3.34
CA ILE A 167 10.51 -0.32 -2.55
C ILE A 167 9.47 -1.15 -3.30
N LYS A 168 9.36 -0.96 -4.62
CA LYS A 168 8.45 -1.73 -5.47
C LYS A 168 8.77 -3.23 -5.39
N GLU A 169 10.02 -3.59 -5.63
CA GLU A 169 10.48 -4.99 -5.72
C GLU A 169 10.51 -5.69 -4.35
N GLN A 170 11.04 -5.01 -3.34
CA GLN A 170 11.30 -5.63 -2.04
C GLN A 170 10.11 -5.53 -1.09
N CYS A 171 9.22 -4.55 -1.27
CA CYS A 171 8.07 -4.35 -0.37
C CYS A 171 6.73 -4.52 -1.09
N ILE A 172 6.41 -3.62 -2.02
CA ILE A 172 5.06 -3.56 -2.61
C ILE A 172 4.71 -4.90 -3.24
N GLN A 173 5.53 -5.43 -4.16
CA GLN A 173 5.25 -6.71 -4.83
C GLN A 173 5.03 -7.87 -3.85
N LYS A 174 5.73 -7.87 -2.71
CA LYS A 174 5.62 -8.89 -1.65
C LYS A 174 4.43 -8.67 -0.70
N GLY A 175 3.59 -7.67 -0.92
CA GLY A 175 2.43 -7.39 -0.08
C GLY A 175 2.78 -6.67 1.23
N ILE A 176 3.94 -6.02 1.28
CA ILE A 176 4.38 -5.22 2.43
C ILE A 176 3.88 -3.79 2.23
N GLU A 177 3.22 -3.27 3.25
CA GLU A 177 2.66 -1.93 3.31
C GLU A 177 3.70 -0.91 3.78
N ILE A 178 3.44 0.37 3.53
CA ILE A 178 4.39 1.45 3.78
C ILE A 178 3.70 2.52 4.63
N GLY A 179 4.27 2.80 5.79
CA GLY A 179 3.93 3.93 6.64
C GLY A 179 5.02 5.01 6.57
N VAL A 180 4.63 6.27 6.71
CA VAL A 180 5.53 7.41 6.87
C VAL A 180 5.07 8.23 8.06
N VAL A 181 5.99 8.53 8.98
CA VAL A 181 5.79 9.46 10.09
C VAL A 181 6.75 10.63 9.92
N GLY A 182 6.23 11.85 9.96
CA GLY A 182 7.03 13.07 9.93
C GLY A 182 7.20 13.69 11.32
N VAL A 183 8.44 13.90 11.72
CA VAL A 183 8.86 14.63 12.94
C VAL A 183 9.60 15.88 12.49
N VAL A 184 9.50 16.98 13.23
CA VAL A 184 10.40 18.14 13.01
C VAL A 184 11.27 18.26 14.23
N SER A 185 12.58 18.26 14.05
CA SER A 185 13.54 18.32 15.14
C SER A 185 14.51 19.47 14.94
N ASN A 186 15.09 19.95 16.04
CA ASN A 186 16.27 20.81 16.00
C ASN A 186 17.35 20.14 15.14
N PHE A 187 18.00 20.97 14.33
CA PHE A 187 19.05 20.54 13.42
C PHE A 187 20.15 21.59 13.39
N ASN A 188 21.39 21.13 13.55
CA ASN A 188 22.60 21.94 13.48
C ASN A 188 23.71 21.13 12.79
N GLY A 189 23.84 21.31 11.48
CA GLY A 189 24.80 20.58 10.66
C GLY A 189 24.75 20.95 9.19
N SER A 190 25.49 20.21 8.37
CA SER A 190 25.47 20.40 6.92
C SER A 190 24.33 19.63 6.27
N VAL A 191 23.69 20.22 5.27
CA VAL A 191 22.66 19.56 4.46
C VAL A 191 23.25 19.15 3.11
N GLY A 192 23.24 17.84 2.85
CA GLY A 192 23.46 17.24 1.54
C GLY A 192 24.90 17.30 0.99
N ASP A 193 25.15 16.37 0.07
CA ASP A 193 26.24 16.39 -0.91
C ASP A 193 25.60 16.73 -2.26
N LEU A 194 25.41 18.03 -2.52
CA LEU A 194 24.56 18.56 -3.61
C LEU A 194 25.19 18.43 -5.02
N GLY A 195 26.11 17.49 -5.20
CA GLY A 195 26.87 17.30 -6.43
C GLY A 195 28.16 18.13 -6.48
N GLN A 196 29.03 17.80 -7.46
CA GLN A 196 30.33 18.46 -7.61
C GLN A 196 30.16 19.98 -7.82
N GLY A 197 30.63 20.78 -6.86
CA GLY A 197 30.70 22.23 -6.96
C GLY A 197 29.67 23.02 -6.14
N ILE A 198 28.72 22.37 -5.46
CA ILE A 198 27.79 23.05 -4.55
C ILE A 198 28.30 22.91 -3.11
N SER A 199 28.63 24.03 -2.48
CA SER A 199 29.11 24.09 -1.10
C SER A 199 28.10 23.45 -0.13
N ARG A 200 28.60 22.64 0.81
CA ARG A 200 27.81 22.15 1.96
C ARG A 200 27.13 23.34 2.64
N LEU A 201 25.80 23.33 2.70
CA LEU A 201 25.06 24.37 3.39
C LEU A 201 24.97 24.01 4.88
N ASN A 202 25.61 24.79 5.74
CA ASN A 202 25.41 24.67 7.18
C ASN A 202 24.08 25.32 7.57
N VAL A 203 23.19 24.52 8.16
CA VAL A 203 21.87 24.94 8.59
C VAL A 203 21.77 24.78 10.10
N ASN A 204 21.33 25.83 10.78
CA ASN A 204 20.96 25.81 12.19
C ASN A 204 19.51 26.26 12.34
N ALA A 205 18.58 25.35 12.04
CA ALA A 205 17.15 25.59 12.08
C ALA A 205 16.40 24.25 12.11
N PRO A 206 15.17 24.17 12.65
CA PRO A 206 14.41 22.91 12.66
C PRO A 206 14.26 22.30 11.27
N ARG A 207 14.38 20.98 11.17
CA ARG A 207 14.22 20.23 9.91
C ARG A 207 13.35 18.99 10.06
N PRO A 208 12.67 18.56 8.98
CA PRO A 208 11.94 17.30 8.97
C PRO A 208 12.87 16.09 9.11
N LEU A 209 12.43 15.15 9.91
CA LEU A 209 12.95 13.81 10.13
C LEU A 209 11.80 12.85 9.87
N PHE A 210 12.07 11.69 9.27
CA PHE A 210 11.06 10.72 8.92
C PHE A 210 11.35 9.36 9.54
N ALA A 211 10.27 8.65 9.88
CA ALA A 211 10.30 7.22 10.03
C ALA A 211 9.54 6.58 8.86
N LEU A 212 10.25 5.88 7.98
CA LEU A 212 9.65 4.97 7.00
C LEU A 212 9.40 3.63 7.68
N ILE A 213 8.17 3.16 7.64
CA ILE A 213 7.73 1.96 8.35
C ILE A 213 7.27 0.95 7.31
N PHE A 214 7.78 -0.27 7.38
CA PHE A 214 7.36 -1.35 6.49
C PHE A 214 6.83 -2.52 7.30
N GLY A 215 5.68 -3.06 6.91
CA GLY A 215 5.02 -4.16 7.61
C GLY A 215 3.62 -4.37 7.06
N ASP A 216 2.74 -5.03 7.81
CA ASP A 216 1.32 -5.05 7.48
C ASP A 216 0.60 -3.78 7.98
N LYS A 217 -0.55 -3.48 7.35
CA LYS A 217 -1.39 -2.31 7.67
C LYS A 217 -1.76 -2.23 9.15
N THR A 218 -2.07 -3.36 9.77
CA THR A 218 -2.54 -3.40 11.17
C THR A 218 -1.45 -2.95 12.11
N ASN A 219 -0.26 -3.53 11.99
CA ASN A 219 0.86 -3.20 12.87
C ASN A 219 1.36 -1.77 12.64
N ILE A 220 1.37 -1.27 11.40
CA ILE A 220 1.68 0.14 11.12
C ILE A 220 0.67 1.06 11.82
N ASN A 221 -0.64 0.79 11.71
CA ASN A 221 -1.67 1.59 12.35
C ASN A 221 -1.60 1.58 13.88
N LEU A 222 -1.25 0.44 14.48
CA LEU A 222 -1.04 0.34 15.93
C LEU A 222 0.14 1.22 16.36
N LEU A 223 1.25 1.16 15.63
CA LEU A 223 2.42 2.01 15.89
C LEU A 223 2.09 3.50 15.69
N PHE A 224 1.35 3.85 14.64
CA PHE A 224 0.90 5.22 14.40
C PHE A 224 0.05 5.75 15.56
N LYS A 225 -0.94 4.98 16.03
CA LYS A 225 -1.76 5.36 17.19
C LYS A 225 -0.93 5.58 18.46
N SER A 226 0.11 4.77 18.66
CA SER A 226 1.02 4.95 19.81
C SER A 226 1.87 6.22 19.67
N LEU A 227 2.38 6.50 18.46
CA LEU A 227 3.20 7.69 18.19
C LEU A 227 2.38 8.99 18.17
N GLN A 228 1.12 8.96 17.75
CA GLN A 228 0.23 10.13 17.71
C GLN A 228 0.06 10.82 19.08
N ASN A 229 0.22 10.07 20.17
CA ASN A 229 0.10 10.59 21.53
C ASN A 229 1.39 11.26 22.03
N LYS A 230 2.46 11.27 21.23
CA LYS A 230 3.75 11.85 21.61
C LYS A 230 3.79 13.34 21.26
N PRO A 231 4.24 14.23 22.16
CA PRO A 231 4.15 15.68 21.97
C PRO A 231 5.03 16.22 20.82
N TYR A 232 6.04 15.45 20.41
CA TYR A 232 6.96 15.79 19.32
C TYR A 232 6.52 15.24 17.95
N VAL A 233 5.43 14.47 17.90
CA VAL A 233 4.84 13.95 16.66
C VAL A 233 3.51 14.66 16.43
N SER A 234 3.44 15.47 15.38
CA SER A 234 2.17 16.14 15.04
C SER A 234 1.15 15.11 14.56
N GLY A 235 -0.05 15.11 15.15
CA GLY A 235 -1.10 14.11 14.88
C GLY A 235 -1.53 13.97 13.40
N ASN A 236 -1.19 14.95 12.55
CA ASN A 236 -1.49 14.97 11.12
C ASN A 236 -0.30 14.58 10.21
N ARG A 237 0.87 14.20 10.74
CA ARG A 237 2.07 13.87 9.96
C ARG A 237 2.27 12.36 9.80
N PHE A 238 1.19 11.70 9.43
CA PHE A 238 1.14 10.27 9.17
C PHE A 238 0.65 10.05 7.76
N LEU A 239 1.19 9.01 7.13
CA LEU A 239 0.78 8.55 5.81
C LEU A 239 0.90 7.04 5.77
N ILE A 240 -0.10 6.33 5.24
CA ILE A 240 -0.02 4.90 4.94
C ILE A 240 -0.40 4.66 3.47
N LEU A 241 0.42 3.86 2.78
CA LEU A 241 0.12 3.31 1.47
C LEU A 241 -0.26 1.85 1.69
N THR A 242 -1.53 1.53 1.40
CA THR A 242 -2.11 0.21 1.65
C THR A 242 -2.86 -0.37 0.47
N HIS A 243 -2.80 -1.70 0.31
CA HIS A 243 -3.57 -2.48 -0.63
C HIS A 243 -5.07 -2.51 -0.29
N HIS A 244 -5.42 -2.26 0.97
CA HIS A 244 -6.79 -2.27 1.50
C HIS A 244 -7.18 -0.87 1.97
N PRO A 245 -7.45 0.07 1.05
CA PRO A 245 -7.70 1.47 1.36
C PRO A 245 -9.00 1.67 2.16
N ALA A 246 -10.01 0.84 1.91
CA ALA A 246 -11.27 0.87 2.65
C ALA A 246 -11.16 0.03 3.93
N GLU A 247 -11.64 0.55 5.06
CA GLU A 247 -11.90 -0.23 6.27
C GLU A 247 -13.31 -0.83 6.25
N ARG A 248 -14.24 -0.09 5.66
CA ARG A 248 -15.64 -0.47 5.49
C ARG A 248 -16.19 0.19 4.24
N PHE A 249 -17.12 -0.49 3.58
CA PHE A 249 -17.92 0.12 2.54
C PHE A 249 -19.34 -0.47 2.52
N ASP A 250 -20.28 0.34 2.07
CA ASP A 250 -21.66 -0.03 1.79
C ASP A 250 -22.06 0.56 0.43
N VAL A 251 -22.83 -0.20 -0.36
CA VAL A 251 -23.23 0.19 -1.71
C VAL A 251 -24.75 0.16 -1.80
N ALA A 252 -25.31 1.17 -2.44
CA ALA A 252 -26.67 1.20 -2.94
C ALA A 252 -26.61 1.38 -4.46
N LEU A 253 -27.43 0.62 -5.16
CA LEU A 253 -27.57 0.70 -6.61
C LEU A 253 -29.05 0.73 -6.96
N GLU A 254 -29.47 1.82 -7.57
CA GLU A 254 -30.86 2.07 -7.93
C GLU A 254 -31.00 2.25 -9.44
N LYS A 255 -32.20 2.01 -9.95
CA LYS A 255 -32.52 2.32 -11.33
C LYS A 255 -32.69 3.84 -11.48
N ASP A 256 -32.10 4.42 -12.52
CA ASP A 256 -32.41 5.80 -12.89
C ASP A 256 -33.87 5.88 -13.41
N ARG A 257 -34.61 6.90 -12.98
CA ARG A 257 -36.01 7.13 -13.38
C ARG A 257 -36.19 7.23 -14.89
N LYS A 258 -35.18 7.71 -15.63
CA LYS A 258 -35.16 7.82 -17.09
C LYS A 258 -34.99 6.46 -17.78
N SER A 259 -34.45 5.45 -17.11
CA SER A 259 -34.19 4.14 -17.69
C SER A 259 -35.45 3.28 -17.76
N LYS A 260 -36.27 3.47 -18.80
CA LYS A 260 -37.51 2.67 -19.00
C LYS A 260 -37.24 1.21 -19.38
N SER A 261 -36.02 0.91 -19.83
CA SER A 261 -35.57 -0.37 -20.39
C SER A 261 -35.23 -1.43 -19.35
N ILE A 262 -34.93 -1.03 -18.11
CA ILE A 262 -34.53 -1.90 -17.02
C ILE A 262 -35.53 -1.79 -15.87
N ASN A 263 -35.72 -2.82 -15.06
CA ASN A 263 -36.47 -2.76 -13.80
C ASN A 263 -35.75 -3.57 -12.72
N ARG A 264 -35.88 -3.17 -11.46
CA ARG A 264 -35.38 -3.96 -10.34
C ARG A 264 -36.15 -5.28 -10.28
N SER A 265 -35.45 -6.38 -10.08
CA SER A 265 -36.03 -7.71 -9.93
C SER A 265 -35.61 -8.34 -8.59
N SER A 266 -36.20 -9.48 -8.26
CA SER A 266 -35.76 -10.28 -7.12
C SER A 266 -34.43 -10.96 -7.44
N LEU A 267 -33.59 -11.14 -6.43
CA LEU A 267 -32.35 -11.89 -6.59
C LEU A 267 -32.65 -13.36 -6.94
N PRO A 268 -31.82 -14.02 -7.76
CA PRO A 268 -32.01 -15.42 -8.13
C PRO A 268 -31.89 -16.36 -6.91
N ASN A 269 -31.13 -15.95 -5.90
CA ASN A 269 -31.06 -16.61 -4.60
C ASN A 269 -31.21 -15.57 -3.49
N LYS A 270 -32.22 -15.73 -2.64
CA LYS A 270 -32.51 -14.82 -1.51
C LYS A 270 -31.35 -14.73 -0.51
N GLN A 271 -30.52 -15.78 -0.38
CA GLN A 271 -29.35 -15.73 0.51
C GLN A 271 -28.35 -14.65 0.09
N LEU A 272 -28.35 -14.22 -1.18
CA LEU A 272 -27.45 -13.17 -1.66
C LEU A 272 -27.77 -11.80 -1.04
N GLU A 273 -28.98 -11.59 -0.51
CA GLU A 273 -29.37 -10.37 0.19
C GLU A 273 -28.49 -10.11 1.42
N GLN A 274 -27.99 -11.18 2.07
CA GLN A 274 -27.16 -11.07 3.27
C GLN A 274 -25.83 -10.33 3.03
N TYR A 275 -25.34 -10.31 1.79
CA TYR A 275 -24.09 -9.63 1.46
C TYR A 275 -24.27 -8.12 1.29
N GLY A 276 -25.50 -7.65 1.02
CA GLY A 276 -25.83 -6.23 0.89
C GLY A 276 -25.20 -5.50 -0.31
N THR A 277 -24.49 -6.21 -1.18
CA THR A 277 -23.78 -5.63 -2.35
C THR A 277 -24.18 -6.30 -3.66
N VAL A 278 -25.30 -7.02 -3.68
CA VAL A 278 -25.79 -7.77 -4.83
C VAL A 278 -27.14 -7.22 -5.26
N PHE A 279 -27.25 -6.83 -6.53
CA PHE A 279 -28.42 -6.17 -7.08
C PHE A 279 -28.92 -6.94 -8.30
N ALA A 280 -30.23 -7.08 -8.45
CA ALA A 280 -30.85 -7.77 -9.57
C ALA A 280 -31.75 -6.85 -10.38
N PHE A 281 -31.65 -6.99 -11.70
CA PHE A 281 -32.43 -6.23 -12.66
C PHE A 281 -32.88 -7.11 -13.83
N THR A 282 -34.00 -6.73 -14.44
CA THR A 282 -34.49 -7.29 -15.69
C THR A 282 -34.46 -6.21 -16.77
N MET A 283 -33.85 -6.50 -17.92
CA MET A 283 -33.76 -5.64 -19.10
C MET A 283 -34.56 -6.25 -20.26
N ARG A 284 -35.19 -5.41 -21.08
CA ARG A 284 -35.94 -5.86 -22.27
C ARG A 284 -35.00 -6.33 -23.40
N GLU A 285 -35.44 -7.27 -24.23
CA GLU A 285 -34.64 -7.96 -25.26
C GLU A 285 -33.83 -7.04 -26.16
N ARG A 286 -34.52 -6.03 -26.69
CA ARG A 286 -33.99 -5.13 -27.72
C ARG A 286 -33.17 -3.99 -27.14
N GLU A 287 -33.22 -3.83 -25.82
CA GLU A 287 -32.53 -2.76 -25.14
C GLU A 287 -31.06 -3.13 -24.98
N LYS A 288 -30.21 -2.14 -25.21
CA LYS A 288 -28.76 -2.30 -25.17
C LYS A 288 -28.15 -1.54 -24.01
N GLU A 289 -28.87 -0.57 -23.46
CA GLU A 289 -28.39 0.31 -22.41
C GLU A 289 -29.40 0.43 -21.26
N ALA A 290 -28.86 0.53 -20.06
CA ALA A 290 -29.57 0.89 -18.86
C ALA A 290 -28.81 1.97 -18.10
N LEU A 291 -29.55 2.83 -17.40
CA LEU A 291 -29.00 3.83 -16.51
C LEU A 291 -29.36 3.47 -15.07
N LEU A 292 -28.34 3.42 -14.23
CA LEU A 292 -28.44 3.14 -12.80
C LEU A 292 -27.80 4.30 -12.03
N HIS A 293 -28.15 4.45 -10.77
CA HIS A 293 -27.52 5.39 -9.85
C HIS A 293 -26.80 4.62 -8.75
N LEU A 294 -25.51 4.86 -8.63
CA LEU A 294 -24.62 4.27 -7.63
C LEU A 294 -24.40 5.26 -6.50
N ASP A 295 -24.61 4.80 -5.28
CA ASP A 295 -24.18 5.45 -4.05
C ASP A 295 -23.33 4.47 -3.23
N ALA A 296 -22.03 4.72 -3.13
CA ALA A 296 -21.13 3.95 -2.27
C ALA A 296 -20.63 4.81 -1.12
N THR A 297 -20.86 4.38 0.12
CA THR A 297 -20.25 5.00 1.30
C THR A 297 -19.00 4.21 1.67
N VAL A 298 -17.84 4.85 1.65
CA VAL A 298 -16.55 4.23 1.92
C VAL A 298 -15.89 4.93 3.10
N GLN A 299 -15.59 4.16 4.14
CA GLN A 299 -14.71 4.58 5.22
C GLN A 299 -13.30 4.12 4.87
N THR A 300 -12.40 5.06 4.61
CA THR A 300 -10.99 4.77 4.31
C THR A 300 -10.16 4.74 5.58
N ASP A 301 -8.97 4.18 5.48
CA ASP A 301 -7.94 4.38 6.51
C ASP A 301 -7.66 5.88 6.69
N GLN A 302 -7.66 6.36 7.94
CA GLN A 302 -7.48 7.78 8.27
C GLN A 302 -6.11 8.34 7.86
N PHE A 303 -5.12 7.48 7.62
CA PHE A 303 -3.76 7.88 7.25
C PHE A 303 -3.49 7.75 5.74
N MET A 304 -4.45 7.29 4.96
CA MET A 304 -4.27 7.12 3.52
C MET A 304 -4.17 8.49 2.80
N PRO A 305 -3.44 8.60 1.67
CA PRO A 305 -3.60 9.74 0.78
C PRO A 305 -5.05 9.96 0.38
N GLY A 306 -5.44 11.21 0.19
CA GLY A 306 -6.73 11.52 -0.41
C GLY A 306 -6.79 11.06 -1.87
N PHE A 307 -8.00 10.93 -2.40
CA PHE A 307 -8.24 10.71 -3.83
C PHE A 307 -9.45 11.53 -4.29
N ALA A 308 -9.42 11.94 -5.55
CA ALA A 308 -10.48 12.69 -6.22
C ALA A 308 -11.24 11.80 -7.21
N GLU A 309 -12.27 12.34 -7.85
CA GLU A 309 -13.10 11.65 -8.84
C GLU A 309 -12.26 11.01 -9.95
N LYS A 310 -11.27 11.76 -10.47
CA LYS A 310 -10.34 11.30 -11.50
C LYS A 310 -9.46 10.11 -11.07
N ASN A 311 -9.38 9.81 -9.78
CA ASN A 311 -8.61 8.69 -9.26
C ASN A 311 -9.45 7.41 -9.14
N ILE A 312 -10.72 7.40 -9.51
CA ILE A 312 -11.57 6.21 -9.40
C ILE A 312 -11.91 5.70 -10.79
N LYS A 313 -11.77 4.38 -11.00
CA LYS A 313 -12.27 3.69 -12.19
C LYS A 313 -13.01 2.41 -11.81
N ALA A 314 -13.95 2.01 -12.66
CA ALA A 314 -14.59 0.71 -12.57
C ALA A 314 -13.73 -0.35 -13.28
N GLN A 315 -13.44 -1.44 -12.59
CA GLN A 315 -12.95 -2.68 -13.19
C GLN A 315 -14.10 -3.69 -13.16
N VAL A 316 -14.42 -4.27 -14.31
CA VAL A 316 -15.68 -4.95 -14.54
C VAL A 316 -15.41 -6.33 -15.14
N PHE A 317 -16.00 -7.34 -14.53
CA PHE A 317 -15.98 -8.70 -15.06
C PHE A 317 -17.42 -9.14 -15.30
N LYS A 318 -17.69 -9.72 -16.47
CA LYS A 318 -18.98 -10.25 -16.85
C LYS A 318 -18.91 -11.77 -16.96
N ARG A 319 -19.99 -12.43 -16.57
CA ARG A 319 -20.21 -13.86 -16.81
C ARG A 319 -21.65 -14.09 -17.22
N LYS A 320 -21.88 -14.98 -18.19
CA LYS A 320 -23.21 -15.54 -18.46
C LYS A 320 -23.49 -16.62 -17.41
N VAL A 321 -24.65 -16.62 -16.75
CA VAL A 321 -24.92 -17.52 -15.59
C VAL A 321 -24.72 -19.01 -15.91
N SER A 322 -24.93 -19.40 -17.18
CA SER A 322 -24.70 -20.77 -17.64
C SER A 322 -23.24 -21.13 -17.94
N ALA A 323 -22.31 -20.16 -17.91
CA ALA A 323 -20.89 -20.35 -18.17
C ALA A 323 -20.08 -20.42 -16.86
N SER A 324 -18.97 -21.16 -16.87
CA SER A 324 -18.03 -21.21 -15.74
C SER A 324 -17.16 -19.97 -15.65
N ASP A 325 -16.78 -19.40 -16.79
CA ASP A 325 -15.70 -18.42 -16.87
C ASP A 325 -16.24 -16.99 -16.97
N SER A 326 -15.54 -16.05 -16.33
CA SER A 326 -15.77 -14.62 -16.47
C SER A 326 -14.82 -13.99 -17.48
N VAL A 327 -15.28 -12.95 -18.18
CA VAL A 327 -14.49 -12.14 -19.11
C VAL A 327 -14.44 -10.69 -18.64
N ALA A 328 -13.34 -9.98 -18.93
CA ALA A 328 -13.26 -8.54 -18.68
C ALA A 328 -14.32 -7.81 -19.52
N ALA A 329 -14.98 -6.81 -18.92
CA ALA A 329 -16.10 -6.08 -19.52
C ALA A 329 -16.06 -4.59 -19.11
N ASP A 330 -14.86 -4.02 -18.97
CA ASP A 330 -14.63 -2.64 -18.51
C ASP A 330 -15.35 -1.59 -19.37
N THR A 331 -15.67 -1.91 -20.63
CA THR A 331 -16.40 -1.02 -21.55
C THR A 331 -17.92 -1.07 -21.39
N GLU A 332 -18.46 -2.08 -20.70
CA GLU A 332 -19.89 -2.30 -20.52
C GLU A 332 -20.46 -1.55 -19.33
N ILE A 333 -19.64 -1.13 -18.36
CA ILE A 333 -20.09 -0.30 -17.23
C ILE A 333 -19.22 0.96 -17.20
N LYS A 334 -19.85 2.09 -17.46
CA LYS A 334 -19.21 3.41 -17.40
C LYS A 334 -19.75 4.20 -16.22
N LEU A 335 -18.84 4.80 -15.45
CA LEU A 335 -19.14 5.76 -14.41
C LEU A 335 -19.27 7.16 -15.04
N GLU A 336 -20.44 7.77 -14.94
CA GLU A 336 -20.76 9.11 -15.41
C GLU A 336 -21.09 10.02 -14.21
N ASN A 337 -20.75 11.31 -14.30
CA ASN A 337 -21.05 12.30 -13.26
C ASN A 337 -20.56 11.90 -11.85
N LEU A 338 -19.42 11.20 -11.79
CA LEU A 338 -18.81 10.76 -10.54
C LEU A 338 -18.55 11.97 -9.61
N LYS A 339 -18.90 11.84 -8.33
CA LYS A 339 -18.67 12.85 -7.29
C LYS A 339 -18.22 12.18 -5.99
N ILE A 340 -17.30 12.82 -5.28
CA ILE A 340 -16.85 12.40 -3.95
C ILE A 340 -17.17 13.49 -2.94
N SER A 341 -17.87 13.15 -1.86
CA SER A 341 -18.11 14.06 -0.74
C SER A 341 -18.29 13.32 0.57
N GLY A 342 -17.48 13.64 1.58
CA GLY A 342 -17.61 13.06 2.93
C GLY A 342 -17.55 11.54 2.98
N GLY A 343 -16.69 10.91 2.16
CA GLY A 343 -16.60 9.44 2.04
C GLY A 343 -17.70 8.80 1.19
N LYS A 344 -18.67 9.58 0.69
CA LYS A 344 -19.67 9.12 -0.27
C LYS A 344 -19.17 9.29 -1.70
N ILE A 345 -19.24 8.22 -2.48
CA ILE A 345 -18.99 8.18 -3.92
C ILE A 345 -20.33 8.01 -4.61
N SER A 346 -20.76 9.01 -5.38
CA SER A 346 -22.00 8.97 -6.14
C SER A 346 -21.69 9.01 -7.64
N SER A 347 -22.36 8.20 -8.45
CA SER A 347 -22.16 8.16 -9.90
C SER A 347 -23.43 7.69 -10.60
N ASP A 348 -23.69 8.22 -11.78
CA ASP A 348 -24.58 7.55 -12.72
C ASP A 348 -23.79 6.42 -13.39
N ILE A 349 -24.42 5.25 -13.54
CA ILE A 349 -23.85 4.10 -14.22
C ILE A 349 -24.58 3.91 -15.54
N ARG A 350 -23.84 3.92 -16.64
CA ARG A 350 -24.32 3.40 -17.93
C ARG A 350 -23.88 1.94 -18.06
N LEU A 351 -24.87 1.04 -18.03
CA LEU A 351 -24.68 -0.38 -18.29
C LEU A 351 -25.06 -0.68 -19.75
N THR A 352 -24.10 -1.16 -20.54
CA THR A 352 -24.30 -1.57 -21.93
C THR A 352 -24.19 -3.09 -22.04
N ASN A 353 -25.26 -3.78 -22.44
CA ASN A 353 -25.26 -5.22 -22.71
C ASN A 353 -25.72 -5.47 -24.16
N LEU A 354 -24.77 -5.86 -25.02
CA LEU A 354 -25.03 -6.17 -26.43
C LEU A 354 -25.29 -7.65 -26.68
N ASP A 355 -25.23 -8.49 -25.65
CA ASP A 355 -25.44 -9.91 -25.79
C ASP A 355 -26.93 -10.22 -26.08
N PRO A 356 -27.23 -11.42 -26.61
CA PRO A 356 -28.61 -11.90 -26.75
C PRO A 356 -29.37 -11.98 -25.42
N ALA A 357 -30.65 -12.34 -25.48
CA ALA A 357 -31.41 -12.68 -24.28
C ALA A 357 -30.70 -13.76 -23.45
N GLY A 358 -30.77 -13.61 -22.12
CA GLY A 358 -30.12 -14.51 -21.18
C GLY A 358 -29.85 -13.86 -19.82
N GLU A 359 -29.24 -14.64 -18.94
CA GLU A 359 -28.86 -14.20 -17.59
C GLU A 359 -27.36 -13.90 -17.53
N TYR A 360 -27.05 -12.71 -17.06
CA TYR A 360 -25.70 -12.19 -16.94
C TYR A 360 -25.45 -11.77 -15.49
N SER A 361 -24.19 -11.86 -15.09
CA SER A 361 -23.74 -11.39 -13.80
C SER A 361 -22.46 -10.59 -13.98
N TYR A 362 -22.44 -9.39 -13.42
CA TYR A 362 -21.32 -8.47 -13.43
C TYR A 362 -20.74 -8.37 -12.03
N ALA A 363 -19.42 -8.50 -11.90
CA ALA A 363 -18.67 -8.11 -10.73
C ALA A 363 -17.99 -6.77 -11.03
N VAL A 364 -18.31 -5.75 -10.24
CA VAL A 364 -17.79 -4.39 -10.41
C VAL A 364 -16.94 -4.03 -9.20
N TYR A 365 -15.69 -3.66 -9.46
CA TYR A 365 -14.77 -3.13 -8.46
C TYR A 365 -14.54 -1.65 -8.72
N LEU A 366 -14.76 -0.81 -7.71
CA LEU A 366 -14.24 0.54 -7.72
C LEU A 366 -12.77 0.48 -7.30
N THR A 367 -11.87 0.88 -8.19
CA THR A 367 -10.41 0.80 -8.01
C THR A 367 -9.80 2.18 -8.09
N LEU A 368 -8.64 2.35 -7.44
CA LEU A 368 -7.82 3.53 -7.64
C LEU A 368 -7.15 3.46 -9.03
N ASP A 369 -7.33 4.50 -9.83
CA ASP A 369 -6.69 4.62 -11.14
C ASP A 369 -5.18 4.77 -10.97
N ASN A 370 -4.44 3.85 -11.59
CA ASN A 370 -2.99 3.84 -11.58
C ASN A 370 -2.36 4.82 -12.56
N THR A 371 -3.15 5.50 -13.39
CA THR A 371 -2.67 6.52 -14.32
C THR A 371 -2.73 7.93 -13.72
N VAL A 372 -3.44 8.11 -12.61
CA VAL A 372 -3.65 9.40 -11.96
C VAL A 372 -3.06 9.36 -10.54
N PRO A 373 -2.07 10.22 -10.23
CA PRO A 373 -1.51 10.29 -8.89
C PRO A 373 -2.55 10.60 -7.81
N LEU A 374 -2.38 9.99 -6.63
CA LEU A 374 -3.20 10.29 -5.45
C LEU A 374 -2.96 11.71 -4.95
N VAL A 375 -3.89 12.24 -4.15
CA VAL A 375 -3.78 13.56 -3.54
C VAL A 375 -2.83 13.47 -2.34
N ILE A 376 -1.61 13.97 -2.52
CA ILE A 376 -0.59 13.98 -1.49
C ILE A 376 -1.03 14.86 -0.30
N PRO A 377 -0.87 14.40 0.95
CA PRO A 377 -1.23 15.18 2.13
C PRO A 377 -0.56 16.57 2.16
N LYS A 378 -1.30 17.58 2.63
CA LYS A 378 -0.82 18.97 2.70
C LYS A 378 0.49 19.08 3.48
N TRP A 379 0.66 18.33 4.58
CA TRP A 379 1.87 18.39 5.41
C TRP A 379 3.13 17.96 4.65
N ILE A 380 3.02 17.04 3.69
CA ILE A 380 4.14 16.63 2.81
C ILE A 380 4.47 17.74 1.83
N GLN A 381 3.45 18.37 1.24
CA GLN A 381 3.63 19.52 0.35
C GLN A 381 4.29 20.69 1.08
N ASP A 382 3.83 20.96 2.31
CA ASP A 382 4.29 22.06 3.15
C ASP A 382 5.75 21.89 3.63
N ILE A 383 6.31 20.69 3.60
CA ILE A 383 7.71 20.44 3.99
C ILE A 383 8.59 19.97 2.82
N SER A 384 8.06 19.92 1.60
CA SER A 384 8.82 19.57 0.40
C SER A 384 9.40 20.82 -0.27
N THR A 385 10.52 20.66 -0.96
CA THR A 385 11.05 21.64 -1.93
C THR A 385 11.62 20.90 -3.14
N ASP A 386 11.59 21.51 -4.32
CA ASP A 386 12.24 21.04 -5.56
C ASP A 386 13.51 21.86 -5.89
N SER A 387 13.79 22.91 -5.11
CA SER A 387 14.92 23.81 -5.32
C SER A 387 16.10 23.44 -4.43
N ILE A 388 17.27 23.32 -5.07
CA ILE A 388 18.56 23.19 -4.39
C ILE A 388 19.07 24.56 -3.93
N ASP A 389 18.81 25.61 -4.72
CA ASP A 389 19.33 26.97 -4.54
C ASP A 389 18.75 27.70 -3.32
N GLY A 390 17.76 27.09 -2.67
CA GLY A 390 17.28 27.50 -1.37
C GLY A 390 16.80 26.28 -0.61
N VAL A 391 17.72 25.48 -0.06
CA VAL A 391 17.42 24.57 1.05
C VAL A 391 16.90 25.43 2.20
N GLN A 392 15.61 25.75 2.13
CA GLN A 392 14.91 26.53 3.12
C GLN A 392 14.88 25.71 4.40
N ALA A 393 15.16 26.37 5.52
CA ALA A 393 14.97 25.78 6.84
C ALA A 393 13.60 25.09 6.91
N GLY A 394 13.56 23.87 7.43
CA GLY A 394 12.30 23.11 7.55
C GLY A 394 11.82 22.36 6.30
N LYS A 395 12.58 22.30 5.19
CA LYS A 395 12.19 21.55 3.98
C LYS A 395 13.08 20.33 3.67
N THR A 396 12.50 19.36 2.96
CA THR A 396 13.14 18.16 2.41
C THR A 396 13.07 18.19 0.89
N LEU A 397 14.22 17.95 0.25
CA LEU A 397 14.34 17.98 -1.22
C LEU A 397 13.54 16.81 -1.83
N ASN A 398 12.72 17.12 -2.84
CA ASN A 398 11.94 16.20 -3.65
C ASN A 398 10.98 15.25 -2.89
N LEU A 399 10.58 15.58 -1.66
CA LEU A 399 9.72 14.71 -0.86
C LEU A 399 8.36 14.44 -1.55
N VAL A 400 7.71 15.46 -2.12
CA VAL A 400 6.45 15.28 -2.86
C VAL A 400 6.64 14.31 -4.02
N LYS A 401 7.73 14.44 -4.77
CA LYS A 401 8.04 13.54 -5.89
C LYS A 401 8.23 12.11 -5.40
N LEU A 402 9.07 11.90 -4.39
CA LEU A 402 9.32 10.58 -3.80
C LEU A 402 8.01 9.89 -3.38
N VAL A 403 7.19 10.59 -2.59
CA VAL A 403 5.93 10.02 -2.07
C VAL A 403 4.94 9.74 -3.22
N THR A 404 4.86 10.64 -4.21
CA THR A 404 4.02 10.47 -5.40
C THR A 404 4.42 9.25 -6.21
N ASP A 405 5.73 9.05 -6.42
CA ASP A 405 6.25 7.93 -7.20
C ASP A 405 6.06 6.60 -6.47
N ILE A 406 6.26 6.56 -5.14
CA ILE A 406 5.94 5.38 -4.32
C ILE A 406 4.44 5.07 -4.39
N ALA A 407 3.57 6.09 -4.22
CA ALA A 407 2.13 5.91 -4.27
C ALA A 407 1.65 5.41 -5.66
N THR A 408 2.22 5.95 -6.74
CA THR A 408 1.90 5.54 -8.11
C THR A 408 2.40 4.12 -8.41
N SER A 409 3.60 3.78 -7.93
CA SER A 409 4.13 2.42 -8.01
C SER A 409 3.24 1.42 -7.26
N HIS A 410 2.75 1.82 -6.08
CA HIS A 410 1.82 1.04 -5.27
C HIS A 410 0.48 0.83 -5.98
N THR A 411 -0.17 1.90 -6.46
CA THR A 411 -1.46 1.79 -7.19
C THR A 411 -1.32 0.97 -8.47
N THR A 412 -0.20 1.10 -9.18
CA THR A 412 0.09 0.31 -10.39
C THR A 412 0.26 -1.16 -10.10
N ALA A 413 1.07 -1.51 -9.09
CA ALA A 413 1.39 -2.89 -8.80
C ALA A 413 0.22 -3.67 -8.19
N LYS A 414 -0.68 -2.99 -7.46
CA LYS A 414 -1.66 -3.64 -6.59
C LYS A 414 -3.11 -3.31 -6.90
N GLN A 415 -3.36 -2.26 -7.67
CA GLN A 415 -4.69 -1.79 -8.05
C GLN A 415 -5.68 -1.80 -6.86
N PRO A 416 -5.40 -1.02 -5.80
CA PRO A 416 -6.18 -1.07 -4.57
C PRO A 416 -7.66 -0.81 -4.84
N LYS A 417 -8.50 -1.63 -4.22
CA LYS A 417 -9.97 -1.60 -4.39
C LYS A 417 -10.60 -0.87 -3.21
N ILE A 418 -11.55 0.01 -3.49
CA ILE A 418 -12.24 0.82 -2.46
C ILE A 418 -13.67 0.34 -2.20
N ALA A 419 -14.32 -0.29 -3.18
CA ALA A 419 -15.63 -0.91 -3.03
C ALA A 419 -15.83 -2.01 -4.08
N LYS A 420 -16.78 -2.91 -3.84
CA LYS A 420 -17.26 -3.85 -4.85
C LYS A 420 -18.76 -4.07 -4.78
N PHE A 421 -19.37 -4.41 -5.90
CA PHE A 421 -20.77 -4.79 -5.98
C PHE A 421 -21.04 -5.67 -7.20
N TYR A 422 -22.22 -6.28 -7.22
CA TYR A 422 -22.62 -7.24 -8.24
C TYR A 422 -23.95 -6.84 -8.86
N ILE A 423 -24.04 -6.99 -10.18
CA ILE A 423 -25.27 -6.78 -10.94
C ILE A 423 -25.66 -8.10 -11.59
N TYR A 424 -26.78 -8.68 -11.17
CA TYR A 424 -27.47 -9.72 -11.91
C TYR A 424 -28.43 -9.07 -12.90
N LEU A 425 -28.28 -9.42 -14.17
CA LEU A 425 -29.06 -8.89 -15.27
C LEU A 425 -29.75 -10.03 -16.01
N GLU A 426 -31.07 -10.09 -15.93
CA GLU A 426 -31.90 -10.94 -16.79
C GLU A 426 -32.32 -10.12 -18.02
N LYS A 427 -31.81 -10.45 -19.20
CA LYS A 427 -32.23 -9.85 -20.46
C LYS A 427 -33.26 -10.76 -21.12
N LYS A 428 -34.51 -10.32 -21.19
CA LYS A 428 -35.66 -11.11 -21.66
C LYS A 428 -35.87 -10.98 -23.14
#